data_AF-A0A4S2JQJ7-F1
#
_entry.id   AF-A0A4S2JQJ7-F1
#
_cell.length_a   1.000
_cell.length_b   1.000
_cell.length_c   1.000
_cell.angle_alpha   90.00
_cell.angle_beta   90.00
_cell.angle_gamma   90.00
#
_symmetry.space_group_name_H-M   'P 1'
#
loop_
_entity.id
_entity.type
_entity.pdbx_description
1 polymer ?
#
loop_
_entity_poly.entity_id
_entity_poly.type
_entity_poly.pdbx_seq_one_letter_code
_entity_poly.pdbx_strand_id
1 'polypeptide(L)'
;MTDQLPGIISSDLGVIFDSLDTLIRNKETDGLRYALSGEDVQSQMNGNLAEFTHWACGWIGKLSTNLDEDILSILHLLLQSMPLQFDVGECLLLLTGQLTQLRTNANVRYLLKPLANCITLTNFTKFARIRPVINEITASLMHKSRVHLEQPKVSELPKMLETVIDFYSDVLVNYRFREGHDEGDAFFTANLLFLFAVPLLVLDYTSEFESLFSHSLRLINQSKNTPYALLAKATRLSELGDEGNSEASAENYPCLIFTSLLGILSYVMLHATPKELHNSWPLVFSKAHYINLVHPILNFTLTARSYPNLQNTEHEEKKISALKSPPEVIQKKTISRSLELLQAILHFCLNPLNSTWWSEEHMDYIWLLKKLAIQPISGETLPEVVTDSISIIDKLFGMSTYSARYRLFCRILDPRQPGEHHGWRGHMITLCKDYLHQAWLECLNAGPTAVAAQECEAGEETPCLPFEQRCLGQLAELIFVYPLPSSTDTLIDQSSWVLAALNMALYILLRCNTICMNRDLFPTLGVTPNVGIAPYRALLRQTNSSSRFDDFFLKPLEKDLNCQITGIQARVHAFELSLNSAANSTEKNRLNTELNVQQSTLLRLRLLQVTLEHVQKAHRDLYSQVIL
;
A
#
# COMPACT_ATOMS: atom_id res chain seq x y z
N MET A 1 -23.46 -35.04 -62.83
CA MET A 1 -24.53 -34.91 -61.83
C MET A 1 -24.03 -33.90 -60.83
N THR A 2 -24.57 -32.69 -60.92
CA THR A 2 -24.23 -31.52 -60.11
C THR A 2 -25.11 -31.54 -58.87
N ASP A 3 -24.52 -31.73 -57.70
CA ASP A 3 -25.19 -31.55 -56.42
C ASP A 3 -25.44 -30.05 -56.22
N GLN A 4 -26.70 -29.67 -56.35
CA GLN A 4 -27.20 -28.34 -56.00
C GLN A 4 -27.34 -28.27 -54.48
N LEU A 5 -26.61 -27.35 -53.85
CA LEU A 5 -26.92 -26.84 -52.52
C LEU A 5 -28.38 -26.32 -52.52
N PRO A 6 -29.18 -26.58 -51.46
CA PRO A 6 -30.53 -26.08 -51.40
C PRO A 6 -30.50 -24.55 -51.29
N GLY A 7 -31.06 -23.90 -52.31
CA GLY A 7 -31.26 -22.45 -52.33
C GLY A 7 -32.23 -22.04 -51.23
N ILE A 8 -31.80 -21.11 -50.38
CA ILE A 8 -32.65 -20.45 -49.39
C ILE A 8 -33.52 -19.45 -50.17
N ILE A 9 -34.79 -19.78 -50.39
CA ILE A 9 -35.80 -18.84 -50.89
C ILE A 9 -36.81 -18.63 -49.76
N SER A 10 -36.49 -17.71 -48.85
CA SER A 10 -37.45 -17.14 -47.89
C SER A 10 -36.89 -15.83 -47.33
N SER A 11 -37.65 -14.75 -47.44
CA SER A 11 -37.29 -13.39 -46.98
C SER A 11 -37.58 -13.16 -45.49
N ASP A 12 -37.79 -14.22 -44.72
CA ASP A 12 -38.09 -14.13 -43.28
C ASP A 12 -36.80 -14.15 -42.46
N LEU A 13 -36.61 -13.11 -41.64
CA LEU A 13 -35.43 -12.89 -40.80
C LEU A 13 -35.15 -14.09 -39.89
N GLY A 14 -36.20 -14.76 -39.39
CA GLY A 14 -36.07 -15.95 -38.54
C GLY A 14 -35.42 -17.14 -39.26
N VAL A 15 -35.78 -17.38 -40.53
CA VAL A 15 -35.24 -18.47 -41.34
C VAL A 15 -33.76 -18.25 -41.66
N ILE A 16 -33.36 -16.99 -41.86
CA ILE A 16 -31.96 -16.63 -42.07
C ILE A 16 -31.13 -16.91 -40.81
N PHE A 17 -31.59 -16.50 -39.63
CA PHE A 17 -30.87 -16.79 -38.39
C PHE A 17 -30.80 -18.29 -38.10
N ASP A 18 -31.87 -19.06 -38.32
CA ASP A 18 -31.84 -20.52 -38.15
C ASP A 18 -30.83 -21.19 -39.09
N SER A 19 -30.71 -20.71 -40.32
CA SER A 19 -29.73 -21.20 -41.28
C SER A 19 -28.29 -20.86 -40.84
N LEU A 20 -28.03 -19.61 -40.46
CA LEU A 20 -26.72 -19.19 -39.98
C LEU A 20 -26.32 -19.92 -38.68
N ASP A 21 -27.27 -20.09 -37.76
CA ASP A 21 -27.09 -20.86 -36.51
C ASP A 21 -26.72 -22.33 -36.81
N THR A 22 -27.32 -22.93 -37.83
CA THR A 22 -27.02 -24.30 -38.25
C THR A 22 -25.59 -24.39 -38.80
N LEU A 23 -25.18 -23.44 -39.66
CA LEU A 23 -23.81 -23.37 -40.18
C LEU A 23 -22.78 -23.21 -39.06
N ILE A 24 -23.08 -22.37 -38.05
CA ILE A 24 -22.22 -22.20 -36.87
C ILE A 24 -22.13 -23.50 -36.05
N ARG A 25 -23.26 -24.15 -35.76
CA ARG A 25 -23.29 -25.41 -34.99
C ARG A 25 -22.57 -26.56 -35.70
N ASN A 26 -22.63 -26.58 -37.02
CA ASN A 26 -21.93 -27.57 -37.86
C ASN A 26 -20.47 -27.22 -38.14
N LYS A 27 -20.00 -26.04 -37.70
CA LYS A 27 -18.65 -25.52 -37.96
C LYS A 27 -18.31 -25.33 -39.44
N GLU A 28 -19.30 -24.96 -40.25
CA GLU A 28 -19.17 -24.75 -41.69
C GLU A 28 -18.69 -23.31 -41.99
N THR A 29 -17.38 -23.09 -41.95
CA THR A 29 -16.77 -21.75 -42.06
C THR A 29 -16.95 -21.09 -43.42
N ASP A 30 -16.72 -21.82 -44.52
CA ASP A 30 -16.87 -21.29 -45.89
C ASP A 30 -18.34 -21.08 -46.25
N GLY A 31 -19.22 -21.98 -45.80
CA GLY A 31 -20.67 -21.82 -45.92
C GLY A 31 -21.16 -20.56 -45.21
N LEU A 32 -20.67 -20.31 -43.99
CA LEU A 32 -21.00 -19.11 -43.23
C LEU A 32 -20.52 -17.83 -43.92
N ARG A 33 -19.27 -17.79 -44.43
CA ARG A 33 -18.76 -16.62 -45.18
C ARG A 33 -19.59 -16.34 -46.43
N TYR A 34 -19.93 -17.38 -47.18
CA TYR A 34 -20.73 -17.26 -48.39
C TYR A 34 -22.14 -16.74 -48.08
N ALA A 35 -22.79 -17.31 -47.06
CA ALA A 35 -24.11 -16.88 -46.62
C ALA A 35 -24.13 -15.41 -46.16
N LEU A 36 -23.16 -14.99 -45.32
CA LEU A 36 -23.05 -13.60 -44.85
C LEU A 36 -22.77 -12.60 -45.97
N SER A 37 -22.15 -13.03 -47.08
CA SER A 37 -21.86 -12.18 -48.24
C SER A 37 -22.99 -12.19 -49.28
N GLY A 38 -24.02 -13.02 -49.10
CA GLY A 38 -25.13 -13.17 -50.04
C GLY A 38 -26.06 -11.96 -50.05
N GLU A 39 -26.62 -11.65 -51.23
CA GLU A 39 -27.50 -10.48 -51.44
C GLU A 39 -28.72 -10.48 -50.51
N ASP A 40 -29.33 -11.63 -50.26
CA ASP A 40 -30.50 -11.75 -49.38
C ASP A 40 -30.16 -11.38 -47.92
N VAL A 41 -29.02 -11.85 -47.40
CA VAL A 41 -28.57 -11.55 -46.04
C VAL A 41 -28.15 -10.09 -45.92
N GLN A 42 -27.44 -9.55 -46.91
CA GLN A 42 -27.05 -8.14 -46.95
C GLN A 42 -28.29 -7.22 -47.00
N SER A 43 -29.30 -7.57 -47.81
CA SER A 43 -30.55 -6.83 -47.87
C SER A 43 -31.30 -6.83 -46.54
N GLN A 44 -31.33 -7.96 -45.83
CA GLN A 44 -31.98 -8.05 -44.51
C GLN A 44 -31.19 -7.36 -43.41
N MET A 45 -29.85 -7.39 -43.49
CA MET A 45 -28.97 -6.68 -42.56
C MET A 45 -29.16 -5.15 -42.67
N ASN A 46 -29.41 -4.62 -43.87
CA ASN A 46 -29.73 -3.20 -44.06
C ASN A 46 -31.01 -2.74 -43.34
N GLY A 47 -31.99 -3.62 -43.17
CA GLY A 47 -33.25 -3.33 -42.50
C GLY A 47 -33.30 -3.68 -41.01
N ASN A 48 -32.41 -4.56 -40.55
CA ASN A 48 -32.45 -5.19 -39.21
C ASN A 48 -31.06 -5.23 -38.54
N LEU A 49 -30.29 -4.14 -38.66
CA LEU A 49 -28.90 -4.06 -38.20
C LEU A 49 -28.76 -4.38 -36.71
N ALA A 50 -29.74 -3.99 -35.88
CA ALA A 50 -29.74 -4.24 -34.45
C ALA A 50 -29.82 -5.74 -34.13
N GLU A 51 -30.68 -6.48 -34.82
CA GLU A 51 -30.89 -7.91 -34.68
C GLU A 51 -29.65 -8.70 -35.10
N PHE A 52 -29.03 -8.35 -36.24
CA PHE A 52 -27.79 -8.97 -36.70
C PHE A 52 -26.62 -8.68 -35.75
N THR A 53 -26.52 -7.47 -35.23
CA THR A 53 -25.48 -7.10 -34.25
C THR A 53 -25.65 -7.91 -32.96
N HIS A 54 -26.88 -8.00 -32.44
CA HIS A 54 -27.19 -8.79 -31.25
C HIS A 54 -26.91 -10.29 -31.47
N TRP A 55 -27.32 -10.84 -32.60
CA TRP A 55 -27.07 -12.23 -32.99
C TRP A 55 -25.57 -12.56 -33.02
N ALA A 56 -24.77 -11.74 -33.72
CA ALA A 56 -23.33 -11.96 -33.83
C ALA A 56 -22.64 -11.91 -32.45
N CYS A 57 -22.99 -10.92 -31.62
CA CYS A 57 -22.43 -10.81 -30.26
C CYS A 57 -22.87 -11.96 -29.34
N GLY A 58 -24.11 -12.43 -29.48
CA GLY A 58 -24.62 -13.60 -28.76
C GLY A 58 -23.82 -14.86 -29.08
N TRP A 59 -23.47 -15.07 -30.35
CA TRP A 59 -22.62 -16.19 -30.78
C TRP A 59 -21.16 -16.03 -30.35
N ILE A 60 -20.58 -14.84 -30.43
CA ILE A 60 -19.23 -14.58 -29.92
C ILE A 60 -19.12 -14.96 -28.45
N GLY A 61 -20.09 -14.56 -27.62
CA GLY A 61 -20.12 -14.95 -26.21
C GLY A 61 -20.14 -16.47 -26.02
N LYS A 62 -20.97 -17.20 -26.79
CA LYS A 62 -21.09 -18.67 -26.70
C LYS A 62 -19.89 -19.44 -27.25
N LEU A 63 -19.24 -18.92 -28.29
CA LEU A 63 -18.12 -19.60 -28.96
C LEU A 63 -16.79 -19.35 -28.25
N SER A 64 -16.64 -18.18 -27.62
CA SER A 64 -15.45 -17.84 -26.82
C SER A 64 -15.18 -18.82 -25.67
N THR A 65 -16.22 -19.43 -25.10
CA THR A 65 -16.08 -20.44 -24.04
C THR A 65 -15.69 -21.81 -24.57
N ASN A 66 -15.91 -22.06 -25.86
CA ASN A 66 -15.64 -23.33 -26.54
C ASN A 66 -14.42 -23.25 -27.49
N LEU A 67 -13.71 -22.12 -27.54
CA LEU A 67 -12.48 -21.88 -28.30
C LEU A 67 -12.58 -22.18 -29.82
N ASP A 68 -13.70 -21.84 -30.46
CA ASP A 68 -13.89 -21.99 -31.91
C ASP A 68 -13.41 -20.73 -32.68
N GLU A 69 -12.09 -20.61 -32.84
CA GLU A 69 -11.42 -19.40 -33.33
C GLU A 69 -11.76 -19.03 -34.80
N ASP A 70 -12.07 -20.02 -35.66
CA ASP A 70 -12.34 -19.77 -37.08
C ASP A 70 -13.68 -19.06 -37.28
N ILE A 71 -14.73 -19.51 -36.58
CA ILE A 71 -16.05 -18.89 -36.63
C ILE A 71 -16.03 -17.54 -35.90
N LEU A 72 -15.34 -17.46 -34.76
CA LEU A 72 -15.13 -16.20 -34.04
C LEU A 72 -14.50 -15.13 -34.93
N SER A 73 -13.51 -15.51 -35.73
CA SER A 73 -12.85 -14.60 -36.69
C SER A 73 -13.81 -14.08 -37.75
N ILE A 74 -14.72 -14.93 -38.27
CA ILE A 74 -15.74 -14.53 -39.26
C ILE A 74 -16.72 -13.53 -38.64
N LEU A 75 -17.24 -13.81 -37.44
CA LEU A 75 -18.17 -12.91 -36.74
C LEU A 75 -17.51 -11.59 -36.35
N HIS A 76 -16.24 -11.62 -35.95
CA HIS A 76 -15.49 -10.40 -35.64
C HIS A 76 -15.29 -9.52 -36.88
N LEU A 77 -14.96 -10.14 -38.03
CA LEU A 77 -14.82 -9.41 -39.30
C LEU A 77 -16.13 -8.74 -39.73
N LEU A 78 -17.26 -9.43 -39.56
CA LEU A 78 -18.60 -8.87 -39.81
C LEU A 78 -18.83 -7.61 -38.98
N LEU A 79 -18.57 -7.67 -37.67
CA LEU A 79 -18.72 -6.50 -36.79
C LEU A 79 -17.74 -5.37 -37.15
N GLN A 80 -16.50 -5.70 -37.56
CA GLN A 80 -15.52 -4.71 -37.98
C GLN A 80 -15.90 -3.99 -39.28
N SER A 81 -16.63 -4.64 -40.20
CA SER A 81 -17.05 -4.03 -41.46
C SER A 81 -18.28 -3.13 -41.34
N MET A 82 -19.10 -3.29 -40.29
CA MET A 82 -20.34 -2.51 -40.10
C MET A 82 -20.13 -0.98 -40.18
N PRO A 83 -19.12 -0.37 -39.51
CA PRO A 83 -18.92 1.08 -39.54
C PRO A 83 -18.53 1.63 -40.92
N LEU A 84 -18.14 0.75 -41.85
CA LEU A 84 -17.81 1.11 -43.23
C LEU A 84 -19.03 1.03 -44.17
N GLN A 85 -20.06 0.28 -43.76
CA GLN A 85 -21.24 -0.03 -44.58
C GLN A 85 -22.49 0.73 -44.13
N PHE A 86 -22.56 1.12 -42.86
CA PHE A 86 -23.75 1.70 -42.21
C PHE A 86 -23.47 3.06 -41.57
N ASP A 87 -24.53 3.74 -41.08
CA ASP A 87 -24.35 4.99 -40.31
C ASP A 87 -23.49 4.72 -39.06
N VAL A 88 -22.36 5.41 -38.99
CA VAL A 88 -21.37 5.24 -37.92
C VAL A 88 -21.96 5.60 -36.55
N GLY A 89 -22.91 6.56 -36.51
CA GLY A 89 -23.56 6.97 -35.27
C GLY A 89 -24.51 5.92 -34.71
N GLU A 90 -25.21 5.20 -35.59
CA GLU A 90 -26.07 4.06 -35.26
C GLU A 90 -25.23 2.84 -34.86
N CYS A 91 -24.19 2.50 -35.64
CA CYS A 91 -23.24 1.44 -35.29
C CYS A 91 -22.64 1.64 -33.89
N LEU A 92 -22.18 2.86 -33.60
CA LEU A 92 -21.63 3.20 -32.29
C LEU A 92 -22.64 2.94 -31.17
N LEU A 93 -23.91 3.32 -31.34
CA LEU A 93 -24.95 3.10 -30.34
C LEU A 93 -25.27 1.62 -30.14
N LEU A 94 -25.43 0.87 -31.23
CA LEU A 94 -25.75 -0.56 -31.19
C LEU A 94 -24.63 -1.37 -30.52
N LEU A 95 -23.38 -1.15 -30.93
CA LEU A 95 -22.22 -1.84 -30.36
C LEU A 95 -22.00 -1.47 -28.89
N THR A 96 -22.22 -0.20 -28.52
CA THR A 96 -22.17 0.24 -27.10
C THR A 96 -23.29 -0.43 -26.29
N GLY A 97 -24.48 -0.56 -26.87
CA GLY A 97 -25.60 -1.28 -26.27
C GLY A 97 -25.26 -2.74 -26.00
N GLN A 98 -24.65 -3.44 -26.96
CA GLN A 98 -24.20 -4.83 -26.78
C GLN A 98 -23.12 -4.96 -25.72
N LEU A 99 -22.14 -4.04 -25.68
CA LEU A 99 -21.11 -3.98 -24.65
C LEU A 99 -21.73 -3.90 -23.25
N THR A 100 -22.76 -3.08 -23.09
CA THR A 100 -23.45 -2.84 -21.80
C THR A 100 -24.36 -4.01 -21.39
N GLN A 101 -25.03 -4.65 -22.35
CA GLN A 101 -26.00 -5.71 -22.11
C GLN A 101 -25.35 -7.07 -21.83
N LEU A 102 -24.33 -7.44 -22.60
CA LEU A 102 -23.77 -8.79 -22.57
C LEU A 102 -22.70 -8.99 -21.49
N ARG A 103 -22.06 -7.91 -20.99
CA ARG A 103 -21.13 -7.87 -19.84
C ARG A 103 -20.15 -9.05 -19.72
N THR A 104 -19.68 -9.58 -20.84
CA THR A 104 -18.77 -10.74 -20.90
C THR A 104 -17.44 -10.31 -21.50
N ASN A 105 -16.32 -10.85 -20.99
CA ASN A 105 -14.96 -10.45 -21.41
C ASN A 105 -14.74 -10.65 -22.91
N ALA A 106 -15.30 -11.72 -23.46
CA ALA A 106 -15.22 -12.02 -24.89
C ALA A 106 -15.87 -10.91 -25.71
N ASN A 107 -17.08 -10.48 -25.33
CA ASN A 107 -17.76 -9.40 -26.03
C ASN A 107 -17.02 -8.08 -25.89
N VAL A 108 -16.42 -7.76 -24.73
CA VAL A 108 -15.52 -6.61 -24.63
C VAL A 108 -14.40 -6.75 -25.67
N ARG A 109 -13.64 -7.84 -25.64
CA ARG A 109 -12.49 -8.06 -26.54
C ARG A 109 -12.84 -7.89 -28.03
N TYR A 110 -13.92 -8.53 -28.48
CA TYR A 110 -14.31 -8.54 -29.90
C TYR A 110 -15.08 -7.28 -30.34
N LEU A 111 -15.62 -6.48 -29.42
CA LEU A 111 -16.31 -5.23 -29.75
C LEU A 111 -15.40 -4.01 -29.78
N LEU A 112 -14.25 -4.04 -29.08
CA LEU A 112 -13.38 -2.87 -28.97
C LEU A 112 -12.86 -2.37 -30.32
N LYS A 113 -12.37 -3.25 -31.21
CA LYS A 113 -11.86 -2.82 -32.53
C LYS A 113 -12.97 -2.18 -33.41
N PRO A 114 -14.16 -2.79 -33.58
CA PRO A 114 -15.31 -2.14 -34.22
C PRO A 114 -15.68 -0.78 -33.59
N LEU A 115 -15.67 -0.69 -32.26
CA LEU A 115 -15.97 0.55 -31.53
C LEU A 115 -14.91 1.63 -31.77
N ALA A 116 -13.62 1.28 -31.81
CA ALA A 116 -12.54 2.21 -32.13
C ALA A 116 -12.72 2.79 -33.55
N ASN A 117 -13.07 1.93 -34.53
CA ASN A 117 -13.37 2.37 -35.89
C ASN A 117 -14.55 3.36 -35.90
N CYS A 118 -15.63 3.06 -35.18
CA CYS A 118 -16.77 3.99 -35.05
C CYS A 118 -16.33 5.34 -34.48
N ILE A 119 -15.58 5.33 -33.38
CA ILE A 119 -15.11 6.54 -32.70
C ILE A 119 -14.28 7.41 -33.65
N THR A 120 -13.30 6.80 -34.31
CA THR A 120 -12.41 7.48 -35.26
C THR A 120 -13.17 8.04 -36.45
N LEU A 121 -14.10 7.27 -37.04
CA LEU A 121 -14.89 7.71 -38.19
C LEU A 121 -15.90 8.82 -37.84
N THR A 122 -16.38 8.90 -36.60
CA THR A 122 -17.19 10.05 -36.14
C THR A 122 -16.38 11.33 -35.88
N ASN A 123 -15.05 11.28 -36.04
CA ASN A 123 -14.12 12.38 -35.78
C ASN A 123 -14.33 13.03 -34.40
N PHE A 124 -14.65 12.21 -33.39
CA PHE A 124 -14.85 12.62 -32.00
C PHE A 124 -15.98 13.65 -31.75
N THR A 125 -16.77 13.99 -32.77
CA THR A 125 -17.86 15.00 -32.68
C THR A 125 -19.02 14.57 -31.79
N LYS A 126 -19.18 13.26 -31.55
CA LYS A 126 -20.24 12.65 -30.72
C LYS A 126 -19.70 12.19 -29.36
N PHE A 127 -18.95 13.04 -28.66
CA PHE A 127 -18.27 12.69 -27.40
C PHE A 127 -19.19 12.06 -26.33
N ALA A 128 -20.44 12.52 -26.22
CA ALA A 128 -21.45 11.96 -25.33
C ALA A 128 -21.75 10.46 -25.59
N ARG A 129 -21.53 9.98 -26.82
CA ARG A 129 -21.68 8.56 -27.21
C ARG A 129 -20.39 7.75 -27.03
N ILE A 130 -19.24 8.41 -26.92
CA ILE A 130 -17.93 7.78 -26.67
C ILE A 130 -17.77 7.46 -25.18
N ARG A 131 -18.20 8.37 -24.31
CA ARG A 131 -18.07 8.24 -22.85
C ARG A 131 -18.59 6.91 -22.28
N PRO A 132 -19.79 6.41 -22.67
CA PRO A 132 -20.30 5.14 -22.15
C PRO A 132 -19.41 3.93 -22.49
N VAL A 133 -18.81 3.91 -23.69
CA VAL A 133 -17.88 2.84 -24.10
C VAL A 133 -16.70 2.77 -23.14
N ILE A 134 -16.04 3.91 -22.93
CA ILE A 134 -14.85 3.97 -22.07
C ILE A 134 -15.20 3.69 -20.61
N ASN A 135 -16.35 4.16 -20.13
CA ASN A 135 -16.82 3.85 -18.78
C ASN A 135 -17.01 2.34 -18.56
N GLU A 136 -17.56 1.62 -19.54
CA GLU A 136 -17.74 0.16 -19.46
C GLU A 136 -16.41 -0.59 -19.51
N ILE A 137 -15.44 -0.10 -20.30
CA ILE A 137 -14.06 -0.61 -20.30
C ILE A 137 -13.43 -0.45 -18.91
N THR A 138 -13.51 0.74 -18.33
CA THR A 138 -12.97 1.05 -16.99
C THR A 138 -13.63 0.19 -15.91
N ALA A 139 -14.95 0.04 -15.94
CA ALA A 139 -15.68 -0.83 -15.01
C ALA A 139 -15.26 -2.30 -15.14
N SER A 140 -15.08 -2.78 -16.37
CA SER A 140 -14.64 -4.15 -16.65
C SER A 140 -13.21 -4.39 -16.17
N LEU A 141 -12.28 -3.47 -16.43
CA LEU A 141 -10.91 -3.55 -15.95
C LEU A 141 -10.83 -3.51 -14.41
N MET A 142 -11.64 -2.68 -13.75
CA MET A 142 -11.72 -2.66 -12.29
C MET A 142 -12.17 -4.02 -11.73
N HIS A 143 -13.23 -4.59 -12.32
CA HIS A 143 -13.71 -5.92 -11.94
C HIS A 143 -12.64 -6.99 -12.14
N LYS A 144 -11.93 -6.98 -13.27
CA LYS A 144 -10.85 -7.93 -13.55
C LYS A 144 -9.63 -7.76 -12.67
N SER A 145 -9.28 -6.54 -12.31
CA SER A 145 -8.19 -6.26 -11.38
C SER A 145 -8.48 -6.85 -10.01
N ARG A 146 -9.72 -6.73 -9.54
CA ARG A 146 -10.18 -7.40 -8.32
C ARG A 146 -10.10 -8.92 -8.42
N VAL A 147 -10.64 -9.50 -9.50
CA VAL A 147 -10.60 -10.96 -9.72
C VAL A 147 -9.16 -11.46 -9.82
N HIS A 148 -8.24 -10.70 -10.41
CA HIS A 148 -6.82 -11.05 -10.48
C HIS A 148 -6.19 -11.17 -9.09
N LEU A 149 -6.47 -10.24 -8.18
CA LEU A 149 -5.95 -10.29 -6.81
C LEU A 149 -6.58 -11.42 -5.98
N GLU A 150 -7.87 -11.67 -6.14
CA GLU A 150 -8.59 -12.72 -5.38
C GLU A 150 -8.32 -14.13 -5.95
N GLN A 151 -8.17 -14.25 -7.28
CA GLN A 151 -8.08 -15.52 -8.02
C GLN A 151 -7.14 -15.41 -9.23
N PRO A 152 -5.81 -15.29 -9.03
CA PRO A 152 -4.85 -15.00 -10.10
C PRO A 152 -4.85 -16.05 -11.23
N LYS A 153 -5.04 -17.33 -10.89
CA LYS A 153 -5.02 -18.45 -11.86
C LYS A 153 -6.18 -18.43 -12.87
N VAL A 154 -7.25 -17.71 -12.58
CA VAL A 154 -8.47 -17.64 -13.41
C VAL A 154 -8.54 -16.29 -14.15
N SER A 155 -7.56 -15.41 -13.94
CA SER A 155 -7.61 -14.05 -14.43
C SER A 155 -7.16 -13.93 -15.89
N GLU A 156 -8.02 -13.31 -16.71
CA GLU A 156 -7.72 -12.94 -18.10
C GLU A 156 -7.27 -11.47 -18.21
N LEU A 157 -6.87 -10.85 -17.09
CA LEU A 157 -6.54 -9.42 -17.03
C LEU A 157 -5.47 -9.00 -18.05
N PRO A 158 -4.33 -9.71 -18.23
CA PRO A 158 -3.31 -9.30 -19.20
C PRO A 158 -3.84 -9.22 -20.64
N LYS A 159 -4.55 -10.26 -21.11
CA LYS A 159 -5.16 -10.31 -22.45
C LYS A 159 -6.22 -9.24 -22.66
N MET A 160 -7.04 -8.99 -21.63
CA MET A 160 -8.02 -7.92 -21.68
C MET A 160 -7.35 -6.55 -21.75
N LEU A 161 -6.29 -6.34 -20.97
CA LEU A 161 -5.53 -5.10 -20.95
C LEU A 161 -4.83 -4.84 -22.28
N GLU A 162 -4.24 -5.88 -22.90
CA GLU A 162 -3.68 -5.81 -24.26
C GLU A 162 -4.71 -5.26 -25.26
N THR A 163 -5.91 -5.86 -25.27
CA THR A 163 -6.98 -5.44 -26.20
C THR A 163 -7.45 -4.00 -25.92
N VAL A 164 -7.49 -3.59 -24.65
CA VAL A 164 -7.86 -2.22 -24.27
C VAL A 164 -6.77 -1.21 -24.68
N ILE A 165 -5.49 -1.57 -24.54
CA ILE A 165 -4.37 -0.73 -24.98
C ILE A 165 -4.40 -0.58 -26.51
N ASP A 166 -4.67 -1.65 -27.26
CA ASP A 166 -4.84 -1.59 -28.72
C ASP A 166 -6.01 -0.70 -29.11
N PHE A 167 -7.14 -0.79 -28.40
CA PHE A 167 -8.27 0.11 -28.56
C PHE A 167 -7.88 1.58 -28.37
N TYR A 168 -7.18 1.91 -27.28
CA TYR A 168 -6.72 3.29 -27.08
C TYR A 168 -5.73 3.72 -28.16
N SER A 169 -4.88 2.81 -28.64
CA SER A 169 -3.95 3.09 -29.73
C SER A 169 -4.69 3.48 -31.00
N ASP A 170 -5.68 2.68 -31.41
CA ASP A 170 -6.51 2.94 -32.59
C ASP A 170 -7.29 4.25 -32.49
N VAL A 171 -7.85 4.54 -31.31
CA VAL A 171 -8.60 5.77 -31.04
C VAL A 171 -7.67 6.98 -31.07
N LEU A 172 -6.48 6.88 -30.47
CA LEU A 172 -5.57 8.02 -30.30
C LEU A 172 -4.72 8.32 -31.55
N VAL A 173 -4.54 7.37 -32.48
CA VAL A 173 -3.83 7.61 -33.76
C VAL A 173 -4.35 8.85 -34.49
N ASN A 174 -5.67 9.07 -34.46
CA ASN A 174 -6.32 10.20 -35.13
C ASN A 174 -6.82 11.30 -34.17
N TYR A 175 -6.64 11.10 -32.86
CA TYR A 175 -6.96 12.12 -31.87
C TYR A 175 -5.78 13.08 -31.70
N ARG A 176 -6.02 14.39 -31.84
CA ARG A 176 -4.99 15.41 -31.58
C ARG A 176 -5.34 16.19 -30.32
N PHE A 177 -4.54 16.00 -29.28
CA PHE A 177 -4.56 16.87 -28.10
C PHE A 177 -4.21 18.31 -28.53
N ARG A 178 -5.13 19.27 -28.31
CA ARG A 178 -5.01 20.68 -28.75
C ARG A 178 -5.42 21.63 -27.64
N GLU A 179 -4.91 22.87 -27.65
CA GLU A 179 -5.43 23.94 -26.79
C GLU A 179 -6.91 24.23 -27.16
N GLY A 180 -7.84 24.12 -26.20
CA GLY A 180 -9.28 24.37 -26.39
C GLY A 180 -10.21 23.14 -26.49
N HIS A 181 -9.69 21.90 -26.39
CA HIS A 181 -10.47 20.65 -26.28
C HIS A 181 -10.48 20.10 -24.84
N ASP A 182 -10.69 20.97 -23.85
CA ASP A 182 -10.31 20.69 -22.46
C ASP A 182 -11.05 19.49 -21.84
N GLU A 183 -12.33 19.29 -22.15
CA GLU A 183 -13.11 18.15 -21.61
C GLU A 183 -12.68 16.80 -22.20
N GLY A 184 -12.41 16.74 -23.51
CA GLY A 184 -11.99 15.51 -24.18
C GLY A 184 -10.56 15.10 -23.80
N ASP A 185 -9.65 16.07 -23.81
CA ASP A 185 -8.25 15.88 -23.42
C ASP A 185 -8.16 15.37 -21.97
N ALA A 186 -8.89 15.99 -21.05
CA ALA A 186 -8.93 15.59 -19.65
C ALA A 186 -9.51 14.18 -19.47
N PHE A 187 -10.59 13.85 -20.19
CA PHE A 187 -11.21 12.54 -20.11
C PHE A 187 -10.31 11.42 -20.63
N PHE A 188 -9.69 11.57 -21.80
CA PHE A 188 -8.76 10.55 -22.32
C PHE A 188 -7.53 10.43 -21.43
N THR A 189 -6.99 11.54 -20.95
CA THR A 189 -5.87 11.52 -19.99
C THR A 189 -6.25 10.72 -18.74
N ALA A 190 -7.40 11.01 -18.12
CA ALA A 190 -7.83 10.31 -16.91
C ALA A 190 -7.95 8.79 -17.12
N ASN A 191 -8.48 8.36 -18.26
CA ASN A 191 -8.62 6.93 -18.55
C ASN A 191 -7.28 6.25 -18.88
N LEU A 192 -6.34 6.96 -19.50
CA LEU A 192 -4.96 6.44 -19.66
C LEU A 192 -4.24 6.33 -18.33
N LEU A 193 -4.40 7.30 -17.43
CA LEU A 193 -3.90 7.24 -16.06
C LEU A 193 -4.50 6.05 -15.30
N PHE A 194 -5.79 5.79 -15.48
CA PHE A 194 -6.48 4.67 -14.84
C PHE A 194 -5.78 3.33 -15.10
N LEU A 195 -5.23 3.13 -16.31
CA LEU A 195 -4.46 1.92 -16.64
C LEU A 195 -3.28 1.69 -15.68
N PHE A 196 -2.58 2.75 -15.29
CA PHE A 196 -1.47 2.69 -14.35
C PHE A 196 -1.93 2.58 -12.89
N ALA A 197 -3.01 3.28 -12.54
CA ALA A 197 -3.52 3.32 -11.18
C ALA A 197 -4.14 1.99 -10.72
N VAL A 198 -4.66 1.18 -11.64
CA VAL A 198 -5.44 -0.02 -11.29
C VAL A 198 -4.92 -1.29 -11.97
N PRO A 199 -5.19 -1.57 -13.27
CA PRO A 199 -4.87 -2.88 -13.84
C PRO A 199 -3.36 -3.14 -13.93
N LEU A 200 -2.53 -2.15 -14.26
CA LEU A 200 -1.07 -2.34 -14.24
C LEU A 200 -0.52 -2.44 -12.81
N LEU A 201 -1.09 -1.72 -11.85
CA LEU A 201 -0.63 -1.76 -10.45
C LEU A 201 -0.76 -3.16 -9.81
N VAL A 202 -1.77 -3.93 -10.24
CA VAL A 202 -2.08 -5.24 -9.65
C VAL A 202 -1.39 -6.42 -10.36
N LEU A 203 -0.80 -6.20 -11.54
CA LEU A 203 -0.10 -7.22 -12.30
C LEU A 203 1.30 -7.46 -11.74
N ASP A 204 1.76 -8.70 -11.83
CA ASP A 204 3.14 -9.06 -11.51
C ASP A 204 4.10 -8.64 -12.63
N TYR A 205 5.33 -8.28 -12.25
CA TYR A 205 6.38 -7.87 -13.19
C TYR A 205 6.91 -9.06 -14.00
N THR A 206 6.35 -9.21 -15.19
CA THR A 206 6.69 -10.24 -16.18
C THR A 206 7.02 -9.58 -17.53
N SER A 207 7.62 -10.32 -18.46
CA SER A 207 7.85 -9.79 -19.83
C SER A 207 6.56 -9.34 -20.54
N GLU A 208 5.42 -9.97 -20.23
CA GLU A 208 4.09 -9.55 -20.74
C GLU A 208 3.70 -8.19 -20.14
N PHE A 209 3.87 -8.03 -18.83
CA PHE A 209 3.67 -6.74 -18.16
C PHE A 209 4.54 -5.63 -18.76
N GLU A 210 5.83 -5.89 -19.01
CA GLU A 210 6.76 -4.90 -19.57
C GLU A 210 6.28 -4.38 -20.94
N SER A 211 5.78 -5.28 -21.79
CA SER A 211 5.20 -4.94 -23.09
C SER A 211 3.97 -4.03 -22.92
N LEU A 212 3.03 -4.43 -22.05
CA LEU A 212 1.79 -3.68 -21.78
C LEU A 212 2.08 -2.30 -21.16
N PHE A 213 3.01 -2.24 -20.20
CA PHE A 213 3.44 -1.01 -19.56
C PHE A 213 4.08 -0.05 -20.57
N SER A 214 5.03 -0.55 -21.38
CA SER A 214 5.73 0.24 -22.40
C SER A 214 4.77 0.77 -23.49
N HIS A 215 3.75 0.00 -23.84
CA HIS A 215 2.72 0.45 -24.77
C HIS A 215 1.84 1.53 -24.12
N SER A 216 1.39 1.32 -22.89
CA SER A 216 0.61 2.31 -22.12
C SER A 216 1.39 3.62 -21.92
N LEU A 217 2.70 3.55 -21.68
CA LEU A 217 3.57 4.71 -21.51
C LEU A 217 3.66 5.55 -22.79
N ARG A 218 3.71 4.89 -23.95
CA ARG A 218 3.67 5.57 -25.26
C ARG A 218 2.36 6.31 -25.48
N LEU A 219 1.24 5.76 -25.02
CA LEU A 219 -0.08 6.40 -25.14
C LEU A 219 -0.20 7.64 -24.25
N ILE A 220 0.16 7.55 -22.97
CA ILE A 220 0.08 8.72 -22.07
C ILE A 220 1.03 9.85 -22.48
N ASN A 221 2.15 9.53 -23.12
CA ASN A 221 3.07 10.52 -23.69
C ASN A 221 2.50 11.32 -24.87
N GLN A 222 1.40 10.88 -25.48
CA GLN A 222 0.67 11.67 -26.49
C GLN A 222 -0.18 12.76 -25.84
N SER A 223 -0.53 12.61 -24.55
CA SER A 223 -1.30 13.59 -23.80
C SER A 223 -0.44 14.76 -23.31
N LYS A 224 -1.07 15.89 -22.96
CA LYS A 224 -0.39 17.03 -22.31
C LYS A 224 0.19 16.67 -20.93
N ASN A 225 -0.33 15.65 -20.28
CA ASN A 225 0.08 15.21 -18.94
C ASN A 225 1.04 14.03 -19.03
N THR A 226 2.24 14.27 -19.57
CA THR A 226 3.32 13.28 -19.56
C THR A 226 3.68 12.86 -18.13
N PRO A 227 4.32 11.69 -17.90
CA PRO A 227 4.75 11.25 -16.57
C PRO A 227 5.52 12.32 -15.78
N TYR A 228 6.38 13.08 -16.45
CA TYR A 228 7.10 14.18 -15.83
C TYR A 228 6.21 15.38 -15.47
N ALA A 229 5.27 15.76 -16.34
CA ALA A 229 4.31 16.82 -16.04
C ALA A 229 3.39 16.44 -14.87
N LEU A 230 3.02 15.16 -14.76
CA LEU A 230 2.25 14.61 -13.64
C LEU A 230 3.01 14.68 -12.32
N LEU A 231 4.31 14.42 -12.33
CA LEU A 231 5.15 14.57 -11.14
C LEU A 231 5.16 16.02 -10.64
N ALA A 232 5.42 16.98 -11.52
CA ALA A 232 5.39 18.41 -11.18
C ALA A 232 3.99 18.88 -10.73
N LYS A 233 2.93 18.24 -11.24
CA LYS A 233 1.55 18.48 -10.80
C LYS A 233 1.31 17.89 -9.41
N ALA A 234 1.78 16.68 -9.13
CA ALA A 234 1.66 16.03 -7.83
C ALA A 234 2.38 16.80 -6.71
N THR A 235 3.58 17.32 -6.97
CA THR A 235 4.30 18.18 -6.02
C THR A 235 3.49 19.44 -5.67
N ARG A 236 2.97 20.15 -6.67
CA ARG A 236 2.11 21.34 -6.46
C ARG A 236 0.84 21.01 -5.69
N LEU A 237 0.20 19.87 -5.99
CA LEU A 237 -0.99 19.41 -5.25
C LEU A 237 -0.70 19.08 -3.78
N SER A 238 0.53 18.68 -3.47
CA SER A 238 0.97 18.40 -2.10
C SER A 238 1.32 19.67 -1.31
N GLU A 239 1.89 20.68 -1.98
CA GLU A 239 2.28 21.95 -1.36
C GLU A 239 1.06 22.85 -1.06
N LEU A 240 0.01 22.81 -1.89
CA LEU A 240 -1.19 23.66 -1.78
C LEU A 240 -2.24 23.14 -0.79
N GLY A 241 -1.84 22.38 0.24
CA GLY A 241 -2.74 21.76 1.20
C GLY A 241 -3.83 22.72 1.73
N ASP A 242 -5.10 22.35 1.55
CA ASP A 242 -6.31 22.98 2.13
C ASP A 242 -6.52 24.50 1.94
N GLU A 243 -5.76 25.19 1.08
CA GLU A 243 -6.05 26.58 0.71
C GLU A 243 -7.07 26.67 -0.44
N GLY A 244 -8.35 26.52 -0.10
CA GLY A 244 -9.47 27.32 -0.61
C GLY A 244 -9.79 27.42 -2.12
N ASN A 245 -9.00 26.87 -3.04
CA ASN A 245 -9.27 26.96 -4.48
C ASN A 245 -10.18 25.83 -4.95
N SER A 246 -11.46 25.95 -4.60
CA SER A 246 -12.53 25.03 -5.01
C SER A 246 -12.72 24.90 -6.53
N GLU A 247 -12.17 25.83 -7.33
CA GLU A 247 -12.24 25.77 -8.80
C GLU A 247 -11.13 24.91 -9.42
N ALA A 248 -10.00 24.70 -8.73
CA ALA A 248 -8.89 23.89 -9.23
C ALA A 248 -9.01 22.38 -8.88
N SER A 249 -9.97 21.99 -8.03
CA SER A 249 -10.16 20.61 -7.58
C SER A 249 -10.90 19.74 -8.60
N ALA A 250 -11.81 20.31 -9.39
CA ALA A 250 -12.69 19.54 -10.27
C ALA A 250 -11.99 18.93 -11.51
N GLU A 251 -10.81 19.42 -11.90
CA GLU A 251 -10.03 18.90 -13.05
C GLU A 251 -8.87 17.98 -12.63
N ASN A 252 -8.55 17.95 -11.34
CA ASN A 252 -7.30 17.38 -10.84
C ASN A 252 -7.61 16.21 -9.93
N TYR A 253 -7.98 15.04 -10.45
CA TYR A 253 -8.22 13.81 -9.69
C TYR A 253 -6.95 13.38 -8.92
N PRO A 254 -6.72 13.80 -7.65
CA PRO A 254 -5.41 13.65 -7.03
C PRO A 254 -5.10 12.19 -6.82
N CYS A 255 -6.11 11.42 -6.39
CA CYS A 255 -5.98 10.00 -6.18
C CYS A 255 -5.54 9.23 -7.43
N LEU A 256 -6.17 9.54 -8.57
CA LEU A 256 -5.81 8.93 -9.85
C LEU A 256 -4.37 9.28 -10.22
N ILE A 257 -3.96 10.55 -10.05
CA ILE A 257 -2.59 11.00 -10.33
C ILE A 257 -1.59 10.28 -9.43
N PHE A 258 -1.77 10.32 -8.11
CA PHE A 258 -0.83 9.73 -7.14
C PHE A 258 -0.73 8.21 -7.31
N THR A 259 -1.85 7.51 -7.52
CA THR A 259 -1.84 6.04 -7.70
C THR A 259 -1.24 5.65 -9.05
N SER A 260 -1.49 6.41 -10.12
CA SER A 260 -0.84 6.20 -11.42
C SER A 260 0.66 6.39 -11.33
N LEU A 261 1.09 7.46 -10.66
CA LEU A 261 2.51 7.75 -10.42
C LEU A 261 3.15 6.67 -9.55
N LEU A 262 2.45 6.12 -8.56
CA LEU A 262 2.91 4.97 -7.79
C LEU A 262 3.18 3.77 -8.72
N GLY A 263 2.23 3.42 -9.60
CA GLY A 263 2.42 2.33 -10.55
C GLY A 263 3.60 2.55 -11.50
N ILE A 264 3.71 3.76 -12.06
CA ILE A 264 4.81 4.15 -12.95
C ILE A 264 6.16 4.08 -12.22
N LEU A 265 6.28 4.74 -11.07
CA LEU A 265 7.53 4.82 -10.32
C LEU A 265 7.94 3.49 -9.72
N SER A 266 6.98 2.64 -9.32
CA SER A 266 7.28 1.29 -8.86
C SER A 266 7.99 0.50 -9.96
N TYR A 267 7.46 0.50 -11.19
CA TYR A 267 8.14 -0.17 -12.30
C TYR A 267 9.51 0.47 -12.61
N VAL A 268 9.55 1.79 -12.76
CA VAL A 268 10.78 2.52 -13.14
C VAL A 268 11.90 2.32 -12.12
N MET A 269 11.59 2.32 -10.81
CA MET A 269 12.61 2.24 -9.75
C MET A 269 13.01 0.82 -9.40
N LEU A 270 12.09 -0.15 -9.50
CA LEU A 270 12.33 -1.52 -9.03
C LEU A 270 12.71 -2.49 -10.14
N HIS A 271 12.31 -2.22 -11.39
CA HIS A 271 12.34 -3.24 -12.45
C HIS A 271 12.93 -2.75 -13.77
N ALA A 272 12.70 -1.49 -14.15
CA ALA A 272 13.07 -1.02 -15.48
C ALA A 272 14.58 -1.03 -15.73
N THR A 273 14.99 -1.49 -16.92
CA THR A 273 16.39 -1.42 -17.34
C THR A 273 16.74 -0.04 -17.92
N PRO A 274 18.01 0.40 -17.87
CA PRO A 274 18.42 1.68 -18.48
C PRO A 274 18.09 1.81 -19.97
N LYS A 275 17.99 0.68 -20.70
CA LYS A 275 17.61 0.67 -22.12
C LYS A 275 16.12 0.94 -22.32
N GLU A 276 15.26 0.45 -21.42
CA GLU A 276 13.80 0.67 -21.46
C GLU A 276 13.42 2.12 -21.13
N LEU A 277 14.22 2.76 -20.28
CA LEU A 277 14.02 4.15 -19.87
C LEU A 277 14.56 5.17 -20.89
N HIS A 278 15.23 4.70 -21.94
CA HIS A 278 15.85 5.57 -22.94
C HIS A 278 14.77 6.37 -23.70
N ASN A 279 14.83 7.70 -23.61
CA ASN A 279 13.88 8.67 -24.18
C ASN A 279 12.50 8.77 -23.50
N SER A 280 12.22 7.94 -22.49
CA SER A 280 10.92 7.90 -21.79
C SER A 280 10.99 8.37 -20.34
N TRP A 281 12.17 8.34 -19.73
CA TRP A 281 12.40 8.81 -18.36
C TRP A 281 13.67 9.68 -18.25
N PRO A 282 13.67 10.75 -17.43
CA PRO A 282 14.87 11.57 -17.27
C PRO A 282 15.96 10.80 -16.53
N LEU A 283 17.15 10.70 -17.14
CA LEU A 283 18.32 10.01 -16.58
C LEU A 283 19.08 10.84 -15.52
N VAL A 284 18.65 12.08 -15.23
CA VAL A 284 19.48 13.12 -14.60
C VAL A 284 19.19 13.32 -13.10
N PHE A 285 18.24 12.59 -12.52
CA PHE A 285 17.89 12.85 -11.12
C PHE A 285 18.92 12.27 -10.16
N SER A 286 19.43 13.15 -9.27
CA SER A 286 20.20 12.73 -8.13
C SER A 286 19.32 11.91 -7.17
N LYS A 287 19.94 11.09 -6.33
CA LYS A 287 19.25 10.25 -5.36
C LYS A 287 18.32 11.04 -4.42
N ALA A 288 18.78 12.20 -3.96
CA ALA A 288 18.00 13.11 -3.14
C ALA A 288 16.77 13.66 -3.90
N HIS A 289 16.91 13.88 -5.21
CA HIS A 289 15.80 14.33 -6.04
C HIS A 289 14.71 13.26 -6.15
N TYR A 290 15.05 11.97 -6.24
CA TYR A 290 14.06 10.89 -6.25
C TYR A 290 13.29 10.76 -4.93
N ILE A 291 13.96 10.91 -3.79
CA ILE A 291 13.30 10.85 -2.47
C ILE A 291 12.24 11.96 -2.36
N ASN A 292 12.63 13.20 -2.66
CA ASN A 292 11.73 14.35 -2.56
C ASN A 292 10.58 14.26 -3.58
N LEU A 293 10.85 13.74 -4.78
CA LEU A 293 9.85 13.54 -5.83
C LEU A 293 8.79 12.51 -5.44
N VAL A 294 9.20 11.43 -4.79
CA VAL A 294 8.33 10.33 -4.41
C VAL A 294 7.63 10.60 -3.07
N HIS A 295 8.16 11.52 -2.26
CA HIS A 295 7.62 11.82 -0.93
C HIS A 295 6.12 12.14 -0.91
N PRO A 296 5.62 13.11 -1.71
CA PRO A 296 4.19 13.39 -1.81
C PRO A 296 3.34 12.17 -2.17
N ILE A 297 3.86 11.33 -3.06
CA ILE A 297 3.17 10.15 -3.58
C ILE A 297 3.04 9.09 -2.50
N LEU A 298 4.12 8.83 -1.75
CA LEU A 298 4.10 7.90 -0.64
C LEU A 298 3.22 8.41 0.50
N ASN A 299 3.30 9.70 0.85
CA ASN A 299 2.46 10.27 1.90
C ASN A 299 0.97 10.13 1.53
N PHE A 300 0.60 10.44 0.29
CA PHE A 300 -0.78 10.26 -0.19
C PHE A 300 -1.23 8.79 -0.20
N THR A 301 -0.40 7.88 -0.68
CA THR A 301 -0.80 6.48 -0.89
C THR A 301 -0.77 5.64 0.40
N LEU A 302 0.10 5.98 1.36
CA LEU A 302 0.20 5.31 2.67
C LEU A 302 -0.81 5.80 3.72
N THR A 303 -1.36 7.01 3.58
CA THR A 303 -2.27 7.63 4.59
C THR A 303 -3.64 6.95 4.74
N ALA A 304 -3.95 5.91 3.96
CA ALA A 304 -5.31 5.36 3.82
C ALA A 304 -6.37 6.42 3.41
N ARG A 305 -5.95 7.68 3.16
CA ARG A 305 -6.75 8.72 2.48
C ARG A 305 -6.92 8.42 1.00
N SER A 306 -6.30 7.34 0.52
CA SER A 306 -6.27 6.98 -0.88
C SER A 306 -7.66 6.91 -1.49
N TYR A 307 -8.76 6.61 -0.78
CA TYR A 307 -10.10 6.70 -1.40
C TYR A 307 -11.35 6.94 -0.52
N PRO A 308 -11.37 6.83 0.83
CA PRO A 308 -12.64 6.91 1.57
C PRO A 308 -13.15 8.33 1.83
N ASN A 309 -12.32 9.36 1.63
CA ASN A 309 -12.66 10.77 1.95
C ASN A 309 -13.08 11.62 0.75
N LEU A 310 -13.32 11.03 -0.43
CA LEU A 310 -14.22 11.65 -1.40
C LEU A 310 -15.63 11.57 -0.79
N GLN A 311 -15.94 12.49 0.13
CA GLN A 311 -17.34 12.81 0.41
C GLN A 311 -17.95 13.12 -0.95
N ASN A 312 -18.88 12.26 -1.37
CA ASN A 312 -19.68 12.42 -2.56
C ASN A 312 -20.36 13.78 -2.51
N THR A 313 -19.68 14.82 -2.99
CA THR A 313 -20.36 16.04 -3.40
C THR A 313 -21.01 15.67 -4.73
N GLU A 314 -22.33 15.82 -4.81
CA GLU A 314 -23.17 15.45 -5.97
C GLU A 314 -22.69 16.04 -7.31
N HIS A 315 -21.73 16.97 -7.28
CA HIS A 315 -21.08 17.55 -8.44
C HIS A 315 -19.98 16.66 -9.08
N GLU A 316 -19.29 15.80 -8.32
CA GLU A 316 -18.22 14.93 -8.88
C GLU A 316 -18.77 13.67 -9.55
N GLU A 317 -19.88 13.11 -9.06
CA GLU A 317 -20.54 11.93 -9.66
C GLU A 317 -20.97 12.16 -11.12
N LYS A 318 -21.18 13.43 -11.54
CA LYS A 318 -21.64 13.78 -12.88
C LYS A 318 -20.53 13.91 -13.93
N LYS A 319 -19.27 14.14 -13.54
CA LYS A 319 -18.17 14.38 -14.50
C LYS A 319 -17.37 13.11 -14.83
N ILE A 320 -17.13 12.22 -13.87
CA ILE A 320 -16.59 10.85 -14.11
C ILE A 320 -17.28 9.86 -13.17
N SER A 321 -18.47 9.40 -13.55
CA SER A 321 -19.26 8.42 -12.78
C SER A 321 -18.62 7.03 -12.64
N ALA A 322 -17.48 6.78 -13.32
CA ALA A 322 -16.83 5.47 -13.40
C ALA A 322 -15.75 5.22 -12.33
N LEU A 323 -15.22 6.27 -11.69
CA LEU A 323 -14.16 6.15 -10.68
C LEU A 323 -14.76 6.00 -9.28
N LYS A 324 -15.50 4.90 -9.05
CA LYS A 324 -15.90 4.50 -7.69
C LYS A 324 -14.65 4.27 -6.84
N SER A 325 -14.79 4.40 -5.51
CA SER A 325 -13.73 3.98 -4.60
C SER A 325 -13.33 2.52 -4.91
N PRO A 326 -12.03 2.22 -5.09
CA PRO A 326 -11.58 0.90 -5.44
C PRO A 326 -11.86 -0.03 -4.27
N PRO A 327 -12.12 -1.32 -4.57
CA PRO A 327 -12.27 -2.35 -3.55
C PRO A 327 -11.10 -2.39 -2.57
N GLU A 328 -11.37 -2.79 -1.32
CA GLU A 328 -10.37 -2.92 -0.26
C GLU A 328 -9.12 -3.73 -0.70
N VAL A 329 -9.31 -4.77 -1.52
CA VAL A 329 -8.23 -5.61 -2.04
C VAL A 329 -7.23 -4.81 -2.87
N ILE A 330 -7.71 -3.86 -3.69
CA ILE A 330 -6.85 -2.98 -4.49
C ILE A 330 -6.15 -1.96 -3.60
N GLN A 331 -6.85 -1.42 -2.59
CA GLN A 331 -6.23 -0.51 -1.61
C GLN A 331 -5.08 -1.17 -0.85
N LYS A 332 -5.23 -2.44 -0.44
CA LYS A 332 -4.15 -3.24 0.16
C LYS A 332 -2.96 -3.38 -0.78
N LYS A 333 -3.21 -3.64 -2.07
CA LYS A 333 -2.14 -3.71 -3.09
C LYS A 333 -1.45 -2.35 -3.29
N THR A 334 -2.20 -1.24 -3.28
CA THR A 334 -1.63 0.11 -3.32
C THR A 334 -0.69 0.35 -2.14
N ILE A 335 -1.10 0.04 -0.91
CA ILE A 335 -0.25 0.19 0.28
C ILE A 335 1.00 -0.69 0.16
N SER A 336 0.83 -1.97 -0.22
CA SER A 336 1.95 -2.90 -0.45
C SER A 336 2.94 -2.33 -1.47
N ARG A 337 2.48 -1.79 -2.60
CA ARG A 337 3.36 -1.14 -3.58
C ARG A 337 4.06 0.10 -3.04
N SER A 338 3.39 0.90 -2.22
CA SER A 338 4.01 2.05 -1.58
C SER A 338 5.13 1.65 -0.63
N LEU A 339 4.93 0.56 0.14
CA LEU A 339 5.97 0.01 1.02
C LEU A 339 7.17 -0.51 0.21
N GLU A 340 6.92 -1.24 -0.87
CA GLU A 340 7.98 -1.75 -1.76
C GLU A 340 8.77 -0.61 -2.42
N LEU A 341 8.09 0.43 -2.90
CA LEU A 341 8.73 1.61 -3.47
C LEU A 341 9.55 2.37 -2.42
N LEU A 342 9.02 2.56 -1.21
CA LEU A 342 9.76 3.16 -0.10
C LEU A 342 11.01 2.34 0.22
N GLN A 343 10.90 1.02 0.30
CA GLN A 343 12.04 0.14 0.56
C GLN A 343 13.12 0.23 -0.54
N ALA A 344 12.71 0.36 -1.80
CA ALA A 344 13.58 0.56 -2.95
C ALA A 344 14.39 1.85 -2.81
N ILE A 345 13.69 2.95 -2.54
CA ILE A 345 14.27 4.28 -2.39
C ILE A 345 15.29 4.29 -1.26
N LEU A 346 14.94 3.65 -0.13
CA LEU A 346 15.86 3.49 0.98
C LEU A 346 17.08 2.63 0.63
N HIS A 347 16.97 1.65 -0.28
CA HIS A 347 18.15 0.91 -0.74
C HIS A 347 19.10 1.77 -1.59
N PHE A 348 18.58 2.79 -2.30
CA PHE A 348 19.42 3.72 -3.06
C PHE A 348 20.19 4.73 -2.17
N CYS A 349 19.74 4.93 -0.92
CA CYS A 349 20.44 5.73 0.08
C CYS A 349 21.75 5.04 0.50
N LEU A 350 22.89 5.54 0.01
CA LEU A 350 24.22 5.00 0.33
C LEU A 350 24.84 5.61 1.60
N ASN A 351 24.33 6.75 2.06
CA ASN A 351 24.81 7.42 3.25
C ASN A 351 23.85 7.20 4.41
N PRO A 352 24.34 7.17 5.66
CA PRO A 352 23.48 7.18 6.83
C PRO A 352 22.52 8.38 6.80
N LEU A 353 21.28 8.18 7.25
CA LEU A 353 20.29 9.24 7.36
C LEU A 353 20.64 10.12 8.57
N ASN A 354 21.16 11.33 8.30
CA ASN A 354 21.54 12.28 9.34
C ASN A 354 20.33 13.03 9.91
N SER A 355 20.55 13.83 10.95
CA SER A 355 19.50 14.58 11.61
C SER A 355 18.75 15.56 10.71
N THR A 356 19.40 16.12 9.67
CA THR A 356 18.77 17.07 8.73
C THR A 356 17.81 16.39 7.76
N TRP A 357 18.01 15.10 7.49
CA TRP A 357 17.10 14.32 6.67
C TRP A 357 15.73 14.19 7.34
N TRP A 358 15.69 14.07 8.67
CA TRP A 358 14.46 13.93 9.47
C TRP A 358 13.73 15.27 9.68
N SER A 359 13.38 15.93 8.57
CA SER A 359 12.45 17.07 8.56
C SER A 359 11.05 16.67 9.05
N GLU A 360 10.22 17.65 9.38
CA GLU A 360 8.81 17.41 9.76
C GLU A 360 8.05 16.58 8.71
N GLU A 361 8.31 16.82 7.43
CA GLU A 361 7.70 16.06 6.32
C GLU A 361 8.16 14.59 6.33
N HIS A 362 9.46 14.31 6.44
CA HIS A 362 9.94 12.93 6.45
C HIS A 362 9.54 12.15 7.72
N MET A 363 9.22 12.85 8.81
CA MET A 363 8.65 12.23 10.01
C MET A 363 7.25 11.64 9.76
N ASP A 364 6.51 12.13 8.76
CA ASP A 364 5.23 11.53 8.37
C ASP A 364 5.38 10.06 8.03
N TYR A 365 6.47 9.64 7.40
CA TYR A 365 6.70 8.22 7.11
C TYR A 365 6.61 7.35 8.36
N ILE A 366 7.24 7.77 9.46
CA ILE A 366 7.20 7.01 10.71
C ILE A 366 5.78 6.95 11.26
N TRP A 367 5.04 8.05 11.21
CA TRP A 367 3.65 8.10 11.69
C TRP A 367 2.71 7.25 10.84
N LEU A 368 2.93 7.21 9.53
CA LEU A 368 2.15 6.39 8.59
C LEU A 368 2.45 4.91 8.75
N LEU A 369 3.73 4.56 8.80
CA LEU A 369 4.17 3.19 9.04
C LEU A 369 3.71 2.70 10.41
N LYS A 370 3.74 3.55 11.45
CA LYS A 370 3.15 3.25 12.75
C LYS A 370 1.66 2.92 12.63
N LYS A 371 0.87 3.75 11.90
CA LYS A 371 -0.57 3.49 11.69
C LYS A 371 -0.82 2.14 11.01
N LEU A 372 0.02 1.76 10.05
CA LEU A 372 -0.06 0.46 9.38
C LEU A 372 0.35 -0.69 10.31
N ALA A 373 1.42 -0.50 11.09
CA ALA A 373 1.96 -1.51 12.01
C ALA A 373 1.03 -1.84 13.19
N ILE A 374 0.15 -0.90 13.60
CA ILE A 374 -0.79 -1.09 14.71
C ILE A 374 -2.19 -1.53 14.28
N GLN A 375 -2.38 -1.89 13.01
CA GLN A 375 -3.68 -2.38 12.54
C GLN A 375 -4.11 -3.65 13.28
N PRO A 376 -5.40 -3.81 13.59
CA PRO A 376 -5.90 -4.99 14.31
C PRO A 376 -5.67 -6.27 13.49
N ILE A 377 -5.19 -7.31 14.17
CA ILE A 377 -4.88 -8.60 13.56
C ILE A 377 -6.02 -9.57 13.90
N SER A 378 -6.79 -9.93 12.88
CA SER A 378 -7.95 -10.84 13.04
C SER A 378 -7.63 -12.30 12.68
N GLY A 379 -6.43 -12.59 12.16
CA GLY A 379 -6.01 -13.91 11.70
C GLY A 379 -4.89 -14.52 12.54
N GLU A 380 -4.58 -15.79 12.29
CA GLU A 380 -3.48 -16.51 12.97
C GLU A 380 -2.09 -16.03 12.50
N THR A 381 -2.00 -15.54 11.25
CA THR A 381 -0.76 -15.00 10.68
C THR A 381 -0.77 -13.48 10.67
N LEU A 382 0.38 -12.88 10.98
CA LEU A 382 0.57 -11.44 10.87
C LEU A 382 0.45 -11.01 9.40
N PRO A 383 -0.36 -9.98 9.06
CA PRO A 383 -0.45 -9.49 7.69
C PRO A 383 0.92 -9.00 7.18
N GLU A 384 1.21 -9.24 5.89
CA GLU A 384 2.45 -8.79 5.25
C GLU A 384 2.64 -7.27 5.40
N VAL A 385 1.59 -6.48 5.16
CA VAL A 385 1.61 -5.02 5.33
C VAL A 385 2.07 -4.59 6.73
N VAL A 386 1.64 -5.29 7.78
CA VAL A 386 2.06 -5.00 9.17
C VAL A 386 3.54 -5.34 9.36
N THR A 387 3.93 -6.53 8.89
CA THR A 387 5.32 -7.03 8.98
C THR A 387 6.30 -6.14 8.22
N ASP A 388 5.95 -5.76 6.99
CA ASP A 388 6.75 -4.89 6.11
C ASP A 388 6.86 -3.48 6.69
N SER A 389 5.77 -2.95 7.27
CA SER A 389 5.80 -1.65 7.93
C SER A 389 6.77 -1.63 9.11
N ILE A 390 6.75 -2.66 9.96
CA ILE A 390 7.70 -2.81 11.07
C ILE A 390 9.13 -2.94 10.53
N SER A 391 9.35 -3.77 9.51
CA SER A 391 10.67 -3.97 8.90
C SER A 391 11.24 -2.68 8.30
N ILE A 392 10.42 -1.87 7.63
CA ILE A 392 10.84 -0.59 7.06
C ILE A 392 11.18 0.41 8.16
N ILE A 393 10.40 0.45 9.27
CA ILE A 393 10.74 1.28 10.44
C ILE A 393 12.10 0.87 10.99
N ASP A 394 12.32 -0.43 11.21
CA ASP A 394 13.59 -0.94 11.73
C ASP A 394 14.76 -0.58 10.80
N LYS A 395 14.56 -0.66 9.48
CA LYS A 395 15.54 -0.27 8.48
C LYS A 395 15.82 1.24 8.50
N LEU A 396 14.78 2.08 8.58
CA LEU A 396 14.92 3.54 8.67
C LEU A 396 15.74 3.96 9.89
N PHE A 397 15.45 3.36 11.05
CA PHE A 397 16.25 3.57 12.26
C PHE A 397 17.66 3.02 12.08
N GLY A 398 17.82 1.79 11.57
CA GLY A 398 19.10 1.12 11.35
C GLY A 398 20.01 1.81 10.32
N MET A 399 19.44 2.59 9.40
CA MET A 399 20.17 3.42 8.44
C MET A 399 20.49 4.81 8.95
N SER A 400 19.89 5.24 10.07
CA SER A 400 20.13 6.57 10.63
C SER A 400 21.45 6.63 11.41
N THR A 401 22.09 7.80 11.43
CA THR A 401 23.22 8.12 12.33
C THR A 401 22.80 7.97 13.78
N TYR A 402 23.75 7.86 14.71
CA TYR A 402 23.41 7.77 16.12
C TYR A 402 22.70 9.02 16.64
N SER A 403 23.16 10.20 16.20
CA SER A 403 22.58 11.48 16.55
C SER A 403 21.13 11.61 16.05
N ALA A 404 20.86 11.17 14.82
CA ALA A 404 19.50 11.13 14.28
C ALA A 404 18.61 10.17 15.05
N ARG A 405 19.07 8.93 15.31
CA ARG A 405 18.32 7.95 16.11
C ARG A 405 17.98 8.49 17.50
N TYR A 406 18.92 9.15 18.17
CA TYR A 406 18.68 9.81 19.45
C TYR A 406 17.51 10.80 19.37
N ARG A 407 17.53 11.71 18.38
CA ARG A 407 16.47 12.71 18.18
C ARG A 407 15.12 12.04 17.88
N LEU A 408 15.12 11.00 17.05
CA LEU A 408 13.93 10.20 16.75
C LEU A 408 13.34 9.56 18.01
N PHE A 409 14.16 8.88 18.82
CA PHE A 409 13.71 8.28 20.07
C PHE A 409 13.17 9.32 21.04
N CYS A 410 13.84 10.47 21.18
CA CYS A 410 13.35 11.57 22.01
C CYS A 410 11.97 12.08 21.57
N ARG A 411 11.74 12.12 20.26
CA ARG A 411 10.46 12.56 19.69
C ARG A 411 9.36 11.51 19.86
N ILE A 412 9.66 10.24 19.61
CA ILE A 412 8.67 9.15 19.56
C ILE A 412 8.32 8.64 20.97
N LEU A 413 9.27 8.62 21.90
CA LEU A 413 9.06 8.08 23.23
C LEU A 413 8.51 9.10 24.23
N ASP A 414 8.07 10.28 23.78
CA ASP A 414 7.45 11.28 24.65
C ASP A 414 6.21 10.70 25.37
N PRO A 415 6.24 10.59 26.71
CA PRO A 415 5.15 10.00 27.49
C PRO A 415 3.87 10.84 27.50
N ARG A 416 3.89 12.05 26.91
CA ARG A 416 2.71 12.94 26.78
C ARG A 416 1.91 12.68 25.51
N GLN A 417 2.37 11.83 24.60
CA GLN A 417 1.64 11.54 23.37
C GLN A 417 0.28 10.89 23.68
N PRO A 418 -0.84 11.44 23.20
CA PRO A 418 -2.16 10.86 23.42
C PRO A 418 -2.38 9.63 22.53
N GLY A 419 -3.05 8.61 23.08
CA GLY A 419 -3.46 7.42 22.31
C GLY A 419 -2.30 6.53 21.85
N GLU A 420 -1.21 6.47 22.62
CA GLU A 420 -0.02 5.70 22.26
C GLU A 420 -0.28 4.18 22.34
N HIS A 421 0.01 3.45 21.25
CA HIS A 421 -0.10 2.00 21.25
C HIS A 421 1.05 1.36 22.05
N HIS A 422 0.71 0.64 23.12
CA HIS A 422 1.69 0.05 24.06
C HIS A 422 2.68 -0.90 23.39
N GLY A 423 2.22 -1.73 22.44
CA GLY A 423 3.11 -2.62 21.69
C GLY A 423 4.12 -1.87 20.81
N TRP A 424 3.70 -0.73 20.24
CA TRP A 424 4.58 0.12 19.42
C TRP A 424 5.62 0.82 20.29
N ARG A 425 5.20 1.37 21.43
CA ARG A 425 6.12 1.96 22.41
C ARG A 425 7.14 0.92 22.90
N GLY A 426 6.70 -0.30 23.20
CA GLY A 426 7.57 -1.41 23.58
C GLY A 426 8.59 -1.79 22.50
N HIS A 427 8.17 -1.80 21.23
CA HIS A 427 9.06 -2.00 20.09
C HIS A 427 10.12 -0.89 20.00
N MET A 428 9.71 0.38 20.11
CA MET A 428 10.63 1.53 20.09
C MET A 428 11.63 1.52 21.25
N ILE A 429 11.22 1.10 22.45
CA ILE A 429 12.13 0.91 23.59
C ILE A 429 13.14 -0.22 23.31
N THR A 430 12.70 -1.29 22.67
CA THR A 430 13.58 -2.42 22.29
C THR A 430 14.62 -1.97 21.27
N LEU A 431 14.22 -1.25 20.21
CA LEU A 431 15.15 -0.64 19.26
C LEU A 431 16.11 0.36 19.95
N CYS A 432 15.63 1.15 20.91
CA CYS A 432 16.46 2.08 21.67
C CYS A 432 17.52 1.35 22.51
N LYS A 433 17.17 0.19 23.09
CA LYS A 433 18.12 -0.66 23.81
C LYS A 433 19.18 -1.24 22.88
N ASP A 434 18.80 -1.68 21.68
CA ASP A 434 19.74 -2.23 20.69
C ASP A 434 20.66 -1.14 20.11
N TYR A 435 20.11 0.05 19.85
CA TYR A 435 20.86 1.27 19.54
C TYR A 435 21.89 1.60 20.63
N LEU A 436 21.45 1.63 21.90
CA LEU A 436 22.34 1.88 23.02
C LEU A 436 23.45 0.82 23.09
N HIS A 437 23.13 -0.45 22.86
CA HIS A 437 24.12 -1.52 22.85
C HIS A 437 25.19 -1.31 21.78
N GLN A 438 24.80 -1.04 20.53
CA GLN A 438 25.71 -0.82 19.40
C GLN A 438 26.64 0.36 19.66
N ALA A 439 26.07 1.52 19.97
CA ALA A 439 26.86 2.72 20.19
C ALA A 439 27.75 2.62 21.43
N TRP A 440 27.29 1.95 22.49
CA TRP A 440 28.10 1.71 23.68
C TRP A 440 29.30 0.81 23.37
N LEU A 441 29.11 -0.28 22.61
CA LEU A 441 30.23 -1.14 22.20
C LEU A 441 31.24 -0.40 21.32
N GLU A 442 30.78 0.34 20.32
CA GLU A 442 31.67 1.09 19.44
C GLU A 442 32.49 2.13 20.21
N CYS A 443 31.89 2.79 21.19
CA CYS A 443 32.59 3.81 21.97
C CYS A 443 33.55 3.22 23.00
N LEU A 444 33.27 2.03 23.52
CA LEU A 444 34.23 1.28 24.31
C LEU A 444 35.43 0.84 23.47
N ASN A 445 35.23 0.53 22.18
CA ASN A 445 36.28 0.03 21.31
C ASN A 445 37.12 1.13 20.64
N ALA A 446 36.48 2.14 20.07
CA ALA A 446 37.12 3.20 19.28
C ALA A 446 37.35 4.50 20.08
N GLY A 447 36.66 4.66 21.22
CA GLY A 447 36.67 5.88 22.00
C GLY A 447 35.62 6.90 21.51
N PRO A 448 35.13 7.76 22.42
CA PRO A 448 34.03 8.68 22.14
C PRO A 448 34.37 9.73 21.08
N THR A 449 35.62 10.18 21.02
CA THR A 449 36.10 11.18 20.05
C THR A 449 36.14 10.64 18.63
N ALA A 450 36.50 9.37 18.45
CA ALA A 450 36.54 8.73 17.14
C ALA A 450 35.12 8.54 16.58
N VAL A 451 34.18 8.11 17.44
CA VAL A 451 32.77 7.95 17.03
C VAL A 451 32.12 9.31 16.74
N ALA A 452 32.45 10.36 17.50
CA ALA A 452 32.02 11.72 17.19
C ALA A 452 32.50 12.19 15.80
N ALA A 453 33.76 11.88 15.45
CA ALA A 453 34.31 12.22 14.13
C ALA A 453 33.60 11.46 13.00
N GLN A 454 33.27 10.19 13.20
CA GLN A 454 32.49 9.39 12.24
C GLN A 454 31.09 9.98 12.01
N GLU A 455 30.42 10.43 13.07
CA GLU A 455 29.12 11.10 12.96
C GLU A 455 29.23 12.43 12.18
N CYS A 456 30.29 13.21 12.40
CA CYS A 456 30.57 14.40 11.59
C CYS A 456 30.80 14.06 10.11
N GLU A 457 31.55 12.99 9.80
CA GLU A 457 31.76 12.50 8.43
C GLU A 457 30.46 12.04 7.77
N ALA A 458 29.53 11.50 8.56
CA ALA A 458 28.17 11.16 8.12
C ALA A 458 27.24 12.38 7.96
N GLY A 459 27.73 13.60 8.21
CA GLY A 459 27.01 14.84 7.99
C GLY A 459 26.23 15.35 9.20
N GLU A 460 26.57 14.95 10.43
CA GLU A 460 26.07 15.57 11.65
C GLU A 460 26.86 16.84 11.99
N GLU A 461 26.18 18.00 12.05
CA GLU A 461 26.82 19.25 12.48
C GLU A 461 27.12 19.26 13.98
N THR A 462 26.25 18.61 14.76
CA THR A 462 26.32 18.54 16.22
C THR A 462 26.07 17.10 16.69
N PRO A 463 27.11 16.23 16.63
CA PRO A 463 26.99 14.85 17.08
C PRO A 463 26.45 14.78 18.51
N CYS A 464 25.38 14.01 18.69
CA CYS A 464 24.73 13.77 19.98
C CYS A 464 24.92 12.30 20.32
N LEU A 465 25.96 12.00 21.08
CA LEU A 465 26.34 10.62 21.29
C LEU A 465 25.55 9.98 22.44
N PRO A 466 25.06 8.73 22.29
CA PRO A 466 24.20 8.06 23.29
C PRO A 466 24.89 7.63 24.58
N PHE A 467 26.12 8.04 24.84
CA PHE A 467 26.81 7.84 26.11
C PHE A 467 27.11 9.18 26.80
N GLU A 468 26.77 10.30 26.16
CA GLU A 468 26.71 11.58 26.84
C GLU A 468 25.63 11.53 27.90
N GLN A 469 26.00 11.87 29.14
CA GLN A 469 25.09 11.84 30.28
C GLN A 469 23.83 12.69 30.04
N ARG A 470 23.95 13.79 29.30
CA ARG A 470 22.82 14.64 28.91
C ARG A 470 21.81 13.90 28.04
N CYS A 471 22.28 13.23 26.99
CA CYS A 471 21.43 12.48 26.04
C CYS A 471 20.76 11.29 26.73
N LEU A 472 21.53 10.48 27.44
CA LEU A 472 20.99 9.34 28.18
C LEU A 472 20.02 9.75 29.28
N GLY A 473 20.32 10.84 29.98
CA GLY A 473 19.46 11.34 31.06
C GLY A 473 18.09 11.74 30.51
N GLN A 474 18.06 12.37 29.34
CA GLN A 474 16.80 12.71 28.66
C GLN A 474 16.06 11.45 28.21
N LEU A 475 16.72 10.48 27.55
CA LEU A 475 16.06 9.23 27.15
C LEU A 475 15.52 8.44 28.35
N ALA A 476 16.28 8.37 29.44
CA ALA A 476 15.85 7.71 30.66
C ALA A 476 14.57 8.34 31.23
N GLU A 477 14.45 9.67 31.20
CA GLU A 477 13.24 10.39 31.63
C GLU A 477 12.04 10.17 30.72
N LEU A 478 12.25 9.87 29.45
CA LEU A 478 11.16 9.56 28.52
C LEU A 478 10.70 8.11 28.64
N ILE A 479 11.61 7.18 28.95
CA ILE A 479 11.34 5.73 28.99
C ILE A 479 10.87 5.27 30.37
N PHE A 480 11.58 5.67 31.43
CA PHE A 480 11.37 5.16 32.79
C PHE A 480 10.44 6.07 33.60
N VAL A 481 9.18 6.15 33.16
CA VAL A 481 8.11 6.86 33.85
C VAL A 481 6.86 5.99 33.84
N TYR A 482 6.33 5.68 35.03
CA TYR A 482 5.11 4.88 35.22
C TYR A 482 4.21 5.51 36.30
N PRO A 483 2.89 5.57 36.09
CA PRO A 483 2.17 5.27 34.85
C PRO A 483 2.44 6.33 33.76
N LEU A 484 2.10 6.02 32.50
CA LEU A 484 2.15 7.02 31.43
C LEU A 484 1.09 8.12 31.68
N PRO A 485 1.48 9.42 31.74
CA PRO A 485 0.55 10.50 32.06
C PRO A 485 -0.63 10.63 31.10
N SER A 486 -0.45 10.22 29.83
CA SER A 486 -1.47 10.31 28.79
C SER A 486 -2.36 9.06 28.67
N SER A 487 -2.09 7.99 29.42
CA SER A 487 -2.84 6.73 29.33
C SER A 487 -3.74 6.53 30.54
N THR A 488 -4.98 6.13 30.26
CA THR A 488 -5.96 5.66 31.27
C THR A 488 -6.05 4.13 31.29
N ASP A 489 -5.19 3.44 30.54
CA ASP A 489 -5.29 1.99 30.34
C ASP A 489 -4.79 1.24 31.56
N THR A 490 -5.25 0.00 31.71
CA THR A 490 -4.82 -0.84 32.84
C THR A 490 -3.37 -1.28 32.68
N LEU A 491 -2.71 -1.67 33.78
CA LEU A 491 -1.35 -2.23 33.75
C LEU A 491 -1.22 -3.43 32.79
N ILE A 492 -2.30 -4.20 32.60
CA ILE A 492 -2.32 -5.36 31.70
C ILE A 492 -2.12 -4.91 30.26
N ASP A 493 -2.80 -3.85 29.83
CA ASP A 493 -2.71 -3.30 28.48
C ASP A 493 -1.34 -2.64 28.24
N GLN A 494 -0.79 -2.04 29.30
CA GLN A 494 0.53 -1.41 29.33
C GLN A 494 1.69 -2.42 29.44
N SER A 495 1.41 -3.70 29.69
CA SER A 495 2.43 -4.70 30.06
C SER A 495 3.57 -4.86 29.05
N SER A 496 3.30 -4.67 27.75
CA SER A 496 4.29 -4.83 26.67
C SER A 496 5.43 -3.81 26.76
N TRP A 497 5.13 -2.51 26.85
CA TRP A 497 6.16 -1.49 26.95
C TRP A 497 6.85 -1.49 28.32
N VAL A 498 6.10 -1.81 29.39
CA VAL A 498 6.68 -1.92 30.75
C VAL A 498 7.72 -3.04 30.79
N LEU A 499 7.42 -4.19 30.19
CA LEU A 499 8.37 -5.30 30.10
C LEU A 499 9.61 -4.91 29.27
N ALA A 500 9.42 -4.18 28.16
CA ALA A 500 10.54 -3.69 27.35
C ALA A 500 11.43 -2.71 28.15
N ALA A 501 10.82 -1.78 28.90
CA ALA A 501 11.55 -0.85 29.77
C ALA A 501 12.32 -1.59 30.87
N LEU A 502 11.68 -2.53 31.58
CA LEU A 502 12.36 -3.35 32.60
C LEU A 502 13.56 -4.13 32.01
N ASN A 503 13.42 -4.70 30.81
CA ASN A 503 14.51 -5.38 30.13
C ASN A 503 15.65 -4.41 29.75
N MET A 504 15.34 -3.20 29.30
CA MET A 504 16.34 -2.17 29.02
C MET A 504 17.08 -1.76 30.29
N ALA A 505 16.37 -1.53 31.40
CA ALA A 505 16.98 -1.23 32.70
C ALA A 505 17.88 -2.38 33.17
N LEU A 506 17.40 -3.62 33.11
CA LEU A 506 18.17 -4.80 33.49
C LEU A 506 19.44 -4.91 32.65
N TYR A 507 19.35 -4.71 31.34
CA TYR A 507 20.51 -4.68 30.46
C TYR A 507 21.55 -3.63 30.89
N ILE A 508 21.13 -2.39 31.14
CA ILE A 508 22.02 -1.31 31.60
C ILE A 508 22.72 -1.72 32.91
N LEU A 509 21.96 -2.21 33.89
CA LEU A 509 22.47 -2.61 35.21
C LEU A 509 23.49 -3.74 35.10
N LEU A 510 23.16 -4.82 34.37
CA LEU A 510 24.05 -5.97 34.22
C LEU A 510 25.34 -5.60 33.49
N ARG A 511 25.27 -4.76 32.45
CA ARG A 511 26.46 -4.32 31.71
C ARG A 511 27.35 -3.42 32.56
N CYS A 512 26.76 -2.48 33.30
CA CYS A 512 27.54 -1.63 34.21
C CYS A 512 28.19 -2.44 35.33
N ASN A 513 27.48 -3.42 35.91
CA ASN A 513 28.04 -4.32 36.91
C ASN A 513 29.23 -5.12 36.36
N THR A 514 29.10 -5.65 35.14
CA THR A 514 30.19 -6.38 34.46
C THR A 514 31.43 -5.50 34.25
N ILE A 515 31.23 -4.23 33.89
CA ILE A 515 32.33 -3.26 33.72
C ILE A 515 32.97 -2.92 35.08
N CYS A 516 32.18 -2.76 36.13
CA CYS A 516 32.68 -2.48 37.48
C CYS A 516 33.50 -3.64 38.05
N MET A 517 33.07 -4.89 37.81
CA MET A 517 33.76 -6.10 38.27
C MET A 517 35.10 -6.35 37.58
N ASN A 518 35.24 -5.93 36.32
CA ASN A 518 36.42 -6.17 35.49
C ASN A 518 37.33 -4.95 35.38
N ARG A 519 37.25 -4.01 36.34
CA ARG A 519 37.92 -2.70 36.30
C ARG A 519 39.44 -2.80 36.05
N ASP A 520 40.07 -3.87 36.53
CA ASP A 520 41.51 -4.12 36.41
C ASP A 520 41.94 -4.68 35.05
N LEU A 521 41.01 -5.18 34.22
CA LEU A 521 41.26 -5.74 32.88
C LEU A 521 41.10 -4.70 31.75
N PHE A 522 40.36 -3.62 32.00
CA PHE A 522 40.13 -2.52 31.05
C PHE A 522 41.12 -1.33 31.02
N PRO A 523 42.19 -1.21 31.85
CA PRO A 523 43.07 -0.03 31.79
C PRO A 523 43.90 0.06 30.50
N THR A 524 44.06 -1.03 29.75
CA THR A 524 44.96 -1.12 28.57
C THR A 524 44.32 -0.76 27.23
N LEU A 525 43.00 -0.57 27.16
CA LEU A 525 42.26 -0.32 25.90
C LEU A 525 41.81 1.14 25.70
N GLY A 526 42.26 2.09 26.53
CA GLY A 526 41.85 3.50 26.40
C GLY A 526 40.40 3.80 26.81
N VAL A 527 39.72 2.81 27.41
CA VAL A 527 38.37 2.96 27.97
C VAL A 527 38.44 3.85 29.21
N THR A 528 37.95 5.08 29.11
CA THR A 528 37.79 5.91 30.30
C THR A 528 36.69 5.28 31.19
N PRO A 529 36.97 4.95 32.46
CA PRO A 529 35.99 4.31 33.36
C PRO A 529 34.68 5.09 33.50
N ASN A 530 34.71 6.41 33.24
CA ASN A 530 33.55 7.30 33.26
C ASN A 530 32.54 7.04 32.14
N VAL A 531 32.97 6.56 30.97
CA VAL A 531 32.07 6.23 29.84
C VAL A 531 31.35 4.91 30.11
N GLY A 532 32.03 3.94 30.73
CA GLY A 532 31.47 2.62 31.04
C GLY A 532 30.31 2.63 32.04
N ILE A 533 30.18 3.65 32.90
CA ILE A 533 29.10 3.77 33.89
C ILE A 533 28.13 4.93 33.61
N ALA A 534 28.32 5.67 32.51
CA ALA A 534 27.48 6.80 32.15
C ALA A 534 25.98 6.43 32.00
N PRO A 535 25.61 5.27 31.39
CA PRO A 535 24.21 4.82 31.34
C PRO A 535 23.56 4.64 32.71
N TYR A 536 24.29 4.11 33.70
CA TYR A 536 23.76 3.95 35.05
C TYR A 536 23.59 5.30 35.76
N ARG A 537 24.56 6.21 35.62
CA ARG A 537 24.44 7.58 36.17
C ARG A 537 23.27 8.34 35.57
N ALA A 538 23.04 8.17 34.26
CA ALA A 538 21.91 8.77 33.56
C ALA A 538 20.56 8.19 34.01
N LEU A 539 20.49 6.87 34.23
CA LEU A 539 19.31 6.21 34.80
C LEU A 539 18.95 6.78 36.16
N LEU A 540 19.94 6.95 37.05
CA LEU A 540 19.71 7.40 38.41
C LEU A 540 19.27 8.86 38.53
N ARG A 541 19.85 9.75 37.70
CA ARG A 541 19.73 11.23 37.73
C ARG A 541 19.23 11.77 39.07
N GLN A 542 20.14 11.91 40.05
CA GLN A 542 19.78 12.23 41.43
C GLN A 542 19.05 13.58 41.55
N THR A 543 17.96 13.60 42.31
CA THR A 543 17.30 14.84 42.77
C THR A 543 17.23 14.83 44.29
N ASN A 544 17.98 15.74 44.95
CA ASN A 544 17.93 16.15 46.37
C ASN A 544 17.84 15.09 47.49
N SER A 545 17.76 13.78 47.22
CA SER A 545 17.91 12.64 48.17
C SER A 545 17.57 11.26 47.59
N SER A 546 16.93 11.16 46.41
CA SER A 546 16.49 9.89 45.78
C SER A 546 16.75 9.85 44.28
N SER A 547 16.77 8.64 43.71
CA SER A 547 16.92 8.44 42.26
C SER A 547 15.57 8.64 41.56
N ARG A 548 15.57 9.32 40.40
CA ARG A 548 14.33 9.48 39.62
C ARG A 548 13.80 8.14 39.12
N PHE A 549 14.70 7.20 38.83
CA PHE A 549 14.34 5.84 38.44
C PHE A 549 13.50 5.12 39.50
N ASP A 550 13.87 5.26 40.78
CA ASP A 550 13.08 4.69 41.87
C ASP A 550 11.72 5.36 42.01
N ASP A 551 11.70 6.69 42.01
CA ASP A 551 10.51 7.47 42.37
C ASP A 551 9.47 7.53 41.26
N PHE A 552 9.89 7.58 39.99
CA PHE A 552 9.00 7.72 38.84
C PHE A 552 8.73 6.41 38.12
N PHE A 553 9.48 5.33 38.37
CA PHE A 553 9.30 4.06 37.65
C PHE A 553 9.15 2.86 38.58
N LEU A 554 10.18 2.51 39.37
CA LEU A 554 10.18 1.26 40.13
C LEU A 554 9.10 1.23 41.23
N LYS A 555 9.05 2.24 42.10
CA LYS A 555 8.10 2.26 43.24
C LYS A 555 6.63 2.35 42.77
N PRO A 556 6.27 3.22 41.81
CA PRO A 556 4.90 3.26 41.29
C PRO A 556 4.48 1.93 40.65
N LEU A 557 5.38 1.31 39.86
CA LEU A 557 5.11 0.05 39.20
C LEU A 557 4.94 -1.10 40.21
N GLU A 558 5.83 -1.20 41.20
CA GLU A 558 5.73 -2.22 42.26
C GLU A 558 4.39 -2.13 42.99
N LYS A 559 4.00 -0.91 43.37
CA LYS A 559 2.75 -0.67 44.08
C LYS A 559 1.55 -1.13 43.26
N ASP A 560 1.45 -0.69 42.00
CA ASP A 560 0.30 -1.02 41.14
C ASP A 560 0.28 -2.51 40.78
N LEU A 561 1.44 -3.10 40.48
CA LEU A 561 1.57 -4.52 40.17
C LEU A 561 1.12 -5.41 41.31
N ASN A 562 1.54 -5.12 42.54
CA ASN A 562 1.10 -5.86 43.73
C ASN A 562 -0.42 -5.74 43.95
N CYS A 563 -0.98 -4.55 43.74
CA CYS A 563 -2.43 -4.33 43.81
C CYS A 563 -3.18 -5.16 42.75
N GLN A 564 -2.74 -5.11 41.48
CA GLN A 564 -3.38 -5.83 40.36
C GLN A 564 -3.28 -7.35 40.52
N ILE A 565 -2.12 -7.87 40.92
CA ILE A 565 -1.91 -9.30 41.18
C ILE A 565 -2.85 -9.79 42.27
N THR A 566 -2.94 -9.05 43.39
CA THR A 566 -3.83 -9.41 44.50
C THR A 566 -5.30 -9.41 44.06
N GLY A 567 -5.71 -8.40 43.29
CA GLY A 567 -7.07 -8.31 42.76
C GLY A 567 -7.44 -9.44 41.79
N ILE A 568 -6.52 -9.83 40.90
CA ILE A 568 -6.75 -10.96 39.98
C ILE A 568 -6.74 -12.30 40.72
N GLN A 569 -5.85 -12.50 41.68
CA GLN A 569 -5.85 -13.72 42.50
C GLN A 569 -7.15 -13.92 43.26
N ALA A 570 -7.71 -12.84 43.85
CA ALA A 570 -9.02 -12.89 44.50
C ALA A 570 -10.13 -13.26 43.51
N ARG A 571 -10.11 -12.72 42.28
CA ARG A 571 -11.07 -13.08 41.22
C ARG A 571 -10.93 -14.54 40.77
N VAL A 572 -9.71 -15.02 40.54
CA VAL A 572 -9.43 -16.42 40.19
C VAL A 572 -10.00 -17.36 41.25
N HIS A 573 -9.71 -17.11 42.54
CA HIS A 573 -10.25 -17.92 43.64
C HIS A 573 -11.78 -17.88 43.71
N ALA A 574 -12.40 -16.72 43.49
CA ALA A 574 -13.86 -16.60 43.42
C ALA A 574 -14.45 -17.43 42.27
N PHE A 575 -13.83 -17.38 41.07
CA PHE A 575 -14.24 -18.19 39.93
C PHE A 575 -14.09 -19.69 40.17
N GLU A 576 -13.00 -20.14 40.81
CA GLU A 576 -12.79 -21.54 41.17
C GLU A 576 -13.88 -22.05 42.13
N LEU A 577 -14.25 -21.24 43.14
CA LEU A 577 -15.36 -21.57 44.05
C LEU A 577 -16.72 -21.61 43.33
N SER A 578 -16.99 -20.66 42.44
CA SER A 578 -18.21 -20.63 41.62
C SER A 578 -18.28 -21.81 40.65
N LEU A 579 -17.15 -22.24 40.06
CA LEU A 579 -17.09 -23.39 39.17
C LEU A 579 -17.45 -24.70 39.89
N ASN A 580 -16.98 -24.85 41.13
CA ASN A 580 -17.26 -26.00 41.98
C ASN A 580 -18.74 -26.08 42.40
N SER A 581 -19.45 -24.95 42.43
CA SER A 581 -20.86 -24.86 42.82
C SER A 581 -21.85 -24.77 41.65
N ALA A 582 -21.36 -24.55 40.42
CA ALA A 582 -22.20 -24.45 39.24
C ALA A 582 -22.86 -25.80 38.89
N ALA A 583 -24.18 -25.80 38.68
CA ALA A 583 -24.95 -27.01 38.41
C ALA A 583 -25.13 -27.31 36.91
N ASN A 584 -25.14 -26.29 36.05
CA ASN A 584 -25.40 -26.44 34.61
C ASN A 584 -24.10 -26.39 33.77
N SER A 585 -24.09 -27.07 32.63
CA SER A 585 -22.90 -27.20 31.77
C SER A 585 -22.53 -25.90 31.05
N THR A 586 -23.51 -25.07 30.68
CA THR A 586 -23.30 -23.79 29.99
C THR A 586 -22.58 -22.77 30.87
N GLU A 587 -22.99 -22.62 32.14
CA GLU A 587 -22.36 -21.73 33.11
C GLU A 587 -20.99 -22.24 33.52
N LYS A 588 -20.81 -23.56 33.66
CA LYS A 588 -19.47 -24.15 33.85
C LYS A 588 -18.54 -23.79 32.70
N ASN A 589 -18.99 -23.89 31.45
CA ASN A 589 -18.17 -23.52 30.30
C ASN A 589 -17.84 -22.02 30.26
N ARG A 590 -18.81 -21.16 30.59
CA ARG A 590 -18.62 -19.71 30.69
C ARG A 590 -17.59 -19.35 31.76
N LEU A 591 -17.77 -19.83 32.99
CA LEU A 591 -16.87 -19.62 34.12
C LEU A 591 -15.47 -20.18 33.84
N ASN A 592 -15.36 -21.35 33.19
CA ASN A 592 -14.07 -21.93 32.84
C ASN A 592 -13.33 -21.07 31.80
N THR A 593 -14.05 -20.53 30.81
CA THR A 593 -13.48 -19.60 29.82
C THR A 593 -12.97 -18.33 30.49
N GLU A 594 -13.75 -17.76 31.40
CA GLU A 594 -13.41 -16.54 32.12
C GLU A 594 -12.26 -16.75 33.11
N LEU A 595 -12.24 -17.89 33.80
CA LEU A 595 -11.12 -18.33 34.65
C LEU A 595 -9.82 -18.44 33.85
N ASN A 596 -9.86 -19.06 32.67
CA ASN A 596 -8.69 -19.17 31.78
C ASN A 596 -8.15 -17.79 31.38
N VAL A 597 -9.03 -16.82 31.10
CA VAL A 597 -8.62 -15.43 30.80
C VAL A 597 -7.95 -14.77 32.01
N GLN A 598 -8.52 -14.93 33.22
CA GLN A 598 -7.93 -14.37 34.44
C GLN A 598 -6.58 -15.03 34.78
N GLN A 599 -6.45 -16.35 34.61
CA GLN A 599 -5.20 -17.08 34.81
C GLN A 599 -4.11 -16.65 33.81
N SER A 600 -4.47 -16.49 32.53
CA SER A 600 -3.56 -15.95 31.51
C SER A 600 -3.10 -14.53 31.85
N THR A 601 -4.01 -13.69 32.32
CA THR A 601 -3.70 -12.34 32.80
C THR A 601 -2.74 -12.37 34.00
N LEU A 602 -2.98 -13.25 34.97
CA LEU A 602 -2.13 -13.42 36.15
C LEU A 602 -0.70 -13.84 35.77
N LEU A 603 -0.54 -14.74 34.79
CA LEU A 603 0.78 -15.15 34.29
C LEU A 603 1.56 -13.96 33.71
N ARG A 604 0.89 -13.08 32.94
CA ARG A 604 1.52 -11.87 32.38
C ARG A 604 1.99 -10.92 33.48
N LEU A 605 1.18 -10.70 34.52
CA LEU A 605 1.58 -9.85 35.65
C LEU A 605 2.70 -10.46 36.49
N ARG A 606 2.70 -11.79 36.70
CA ARG A 606 3.80 -12.47 37.39
C ARG A 606 5.11 -12.38 36.61
N LEU A 607 5.07 -12.43 35.28
CA LEU A 607 6.26 -12.19 34.45
C LEU A 607 6.84 -10.79 34.68
N LEU A 608 5.98 -9.77 34.76
CA LEU A 608 6.41 -8.41 35.13
C LEU A 608 7.01 -8.37 36.53
N GLN A 609 6.40 -9.07 37.49
CA GLN A 609 6.86 -9.10 38.89
C GLN A 609 8.26 -9.68 39.01
N VAL A 610 8.48 -10.86 38.42
CA VAL A 610 9.79 -11.51 38.42
C VAL A 610 10.85 -10.64 37.73
N THR A 611 10.49 -9.96 36.63
CA THR A 611 11.42 -9.07 35.94
C THR A 611 11.75 -7.83 36.79
N LEU A 612 10.76 -7.25 37.45
CA LEU A 612 10.93 -6.12 38.37
C LEU A 612 11.83 -6.49 39.56
N GLU A 613 11.61 -7.64 40.19
CA GLU A 613 12.43 -8.13 41.29
C GLU A 613 13.90 -8.29 40.88
N HIS A 614 14.15 -8.82 39.68
CA HIS A 614 15.51 -8.91 39.13
C HIS A 614 16.15 -7.53 38.90
N VAL A 615 15.40 -6.58 38.35
CA VAL A 615 15.86 -5.19 38.18
C VAL A 615 16.20 -4.56 39.52
N GLN A 616 15.31 -4.66 40.51
CA GLN A 616 15.53 -4.12 41.86
C GLN A 616 16.75 -4.74 42.54
N LYS A 617 16.95 -6.07 42.40
CA LYS A 617 18.13 -6.76 42.91
C LYS A 617 19.40 -6.23 42.26
N ALA A 618 19.48 -6.25 40.92
CA ALA A 618 20.63 -5.76 40.18
C ALA A 618 20.93 -4.27 40.47
N HIS A 619 19.87 -3.48 40.68
CA HIS A 619 19.97 -2.07 41.03
C HIS A 619 20.63 -1.87 42.40
N ARG A 620 20.18 -2.60 43.43
CA ARG A 620 20.78 -2.55 44.78
C ARG A 620 22.24 -2.99 44.77
N ASP A 621 22.53 -4.09 44.07
CA ASP A 621 23.89 -4.64 43.98
C ASP A 621 24.84 -3.60 43.36
N LEU A 622 24.45 -2.96 42.25
CA LEU A 622 25.27 -1.96 41.58
C LEU A 622 25.37 -0.64 42.35
N TYR A 623 24.29 -0.19 43.00
CA TYR A 623 24.28 1.04 43.81
C TYR A 623 25.34 0.98 44.91
N SER A 624 25.47 -0.19 45.55
CA SER A 624 26.46 -0.41 46.60
C SER A 624 27.92 -0.40 46.14
N GLN A 625 28.17 -0.53 44.83
CA GLN A 625 29.52 -0.57 44.26
C GLN A 625 29.96 0.76 43.62
N VAL A 626 29.00 1.58 43.19
CA VAL A 626 29.25 2.80 42.41
C VAL A 626 29.10 4.07 43.25
N ILE A 627 28.25 4.06 44.28
CA ILE A 627 27.88 5.27 45.06
C ILE A 627 28.30 5.18 46.52
N LEU A 628 28.22 3.99 47.14
CA LEU A 628 28.86 3.70 48.43
C LEU A 628 30.34 3.37 48.20
#